data_AF-A0A2V3HP92-F1
#
_entry.id   AF-A0A2V3HP92-F1
#
_cell.length_a   1.000
_cell.length_b   1.000
_cell.length_c   1.000
_cell.angle_alpha   90.00
_cell.angle_beta   90.00
_cell.angle_gamma   90.00
#
_symmetry.space_group_name_H-M   'P 1'
#
loop_
_entity.id
_entity.type
_entity.pdbx_description
1 polymer ?
#
loop_
_entity_poly.entity_id
_entity_poly.type
_entity_poly.pdbx_seq_one_letter_code
_entity_poly.pdbx_strand_id
1 'polypeptide(L)'
;MASSSRSRRPSHGRTTTNWPDDHELESYVIKLAQRCGKHISVAEPLLDATLMDGSRIVMKLGYEISTRGSTFCIRRFREDPFSPCDIIAFRTMTSLMVAYMWICFQQGISMLFVGGTASGKTTTLNAMSLFIPWQMKIVSIESTREINIPQPNWIPGLTRQGFGGESSEGEIGEFELLKAALGVHHRG
;
A
#
# COMPACT_ATOMS: atom_id res chain seq x y z
N MET A 1 -9.18 30.96 -23.47
CA MET A 1 -7.89 30.63 -22.83
C MET A 1 -8.01 29.25 -22.19
N ALA A 2 -7.57 28.20 -22.88
CA ALA A 2 -7.58 26.85 -22.34
C ALA A 2 -6.30 26.62 -21.52
N SER A 3 -6.42 26.53 -20.20
CA SER A 3 -5.32 26.13 -19.32
C SER A 3 -5.19 24.61 -19.36
N SER A 4 -4.13 24.13 -20.02
CA SER A 4 -3.76 22.71 -20.05
C SER A 4 -3.47 22.22 -18.63
N SER A 5 -4.33 21.36 -18.09
CA SER A 5 -4.04 20.59 -16.88
C SER A 5 -2.91 19.62 -17.21
N ARG A 6 -1.68 19.95 -16.81
CA ARG A 6 -0.56 19.01 -16.83
C ARG A 6 -0.85 17.89 -15.83
N SER A 7 -1.50 16.83 -16.30
CA SER A 7 -1.43 15.51 -15.71
C SER A 7 0.06 15.16 -15.53
N ARG A 8 0.55 15.16 -14.28
CA ARG A 8 1.89 14.65 -13.96
C ARG A 8 1.87 13.15 -14.22
N ARG A 9 2.25 12.76 -15.45
CA ARG A 9 2.55 11.37 -15.77
C ARG A 9 3.65 10.88 -14.80
N PRO A 10 3.61 9.62 -14.33
CA PRO A 10 4.73 9.05 -13.58
C PRO A 10 6.01 9.26 -14.40
N SER A 11 7.01 9.88 -13.78
CA SER A 11 8.32 10.09 -14.40
C SER A 11 9.00 8.73 -14.52
N HIS A 12 9.11 8.23 -15.74
CA HIS A 12 9.89 7.03 -16.02
C HIS A 12 11.36 7.44 -16.04
N GLY A 13 12.09 7.12 -14.98
CA GLY A 13 13.53 7.32 -14.89
C GLY A 13 14.25 5.99 -15.02
N ARG A 14 15.22 5.88 -15.93
CA ARG A 14 16.13 4.74 -15.97
C ARG A 14 17.24 4.98 -14.95
N THR A 15 17.48 4.02 -14.07
CA THR A 15 18.60 4.06 -13.13
C THR A 15 19.91 3.66 -13.82
N THR A 16 21.05 3.96 -13.20
CA THR A 16 22.37 3.52 -13.67
C THR A 16 22.70 2.07 -13.27
N THR A 17 21.92 1.49 -12.36
CA THR A 17 22.05 0.10 -11.91
C THR A 17 21.66 -0.87 -13.01
N ASN A 18 22.57 -1.76 -13.38
CA ASN A 18 22.32 -2.86 -14.30
C ASN A 18 22.82 -4.17 -13.66
N TRP A 19 22.23 -5.28 -14.07
CA TRP A 19 22.69 -6.62 -13.71
C TRP A 19 23.74 -7.08 -14.74
N PRO A 20 24.93 -7.51 -14.32
CA PRO A 20 25.97 -8.02 -15.21
C PRO A 20 25.54 -9.25 -16.02
N ASP A 21 24.81 -10.16 -15.37
CA ASP A 21 24.24 -11.36 -15.97
C ASP A 21 22.95 -11.80 -15.25
N ASP A 22 22.26 -12.77 -15.84
CA ASP A 22 20.99 -13.29 -15.33
C ASP A 22 21.17 -14.11 -14.03
N HIS A 23 22.35 -14.70 -13.79
CA HIS A 23 22.64 -15.45 -12.58
C HIS A 23 22.77 -14.54 -11.36
N GLU A 24 23.36 -13.36 -11.51
CA GLU A 24 23.46 -12.37 -10.45
C GLU A 24 22.08 -11.83 -10.06
N LEU A 25 21.23 -11.55 -11.06
CA LEU A 25 19.84 -11.15 -10.83
C LEU A 25 19.04 -12.27 -10.14
N GLU A 26 19.17 -13.52 -10.57
CA GLU A 26 18.57 -14.68 -9.92
C GLU A 26 19.01 -14.82 -8.46
N SER A 27 20.32 -14.76 -8.20
CA SER A 27 20.87 -14.81 -6.84
C SER A 27 20.32 -13.67 -5.98
N TYR A 28 20.16 -12.47 -6.55
CA TYR A 28 19.59 -11.33 -5.85
C TYR A 28 18.10 -11.51 -5.52
N VAL A 29 17.30 -12.03 -6.46
CA VAL A 29 15.88 -12.35 -6.24
C VAL A 29 15.71 -13.37 -5.11
N ILE A 30 16.53 -14.43 -5.11
CA ILE A 30 16.51 -15.45 -4.04
C ILE A 30 16.88 -14.84 -2.68
N LYS A 31 17.92 -14.00 -2.62
CA LYS A 31 18.31 -13.28 -1.40
C LYS A 31 17.20 -12.33 -0.91
N LEU A 32 16.53 -11.62 -1.81
CA LEU A 32 15.40 -10.76 -1.46
C LEU A 32 14.25 -11.56 -0.87
N ALA A 33 13.87 -12.68 -1.47
CA ALA A 33 12.85 -13.58 -0.93
C ALA A 33 13.17 -14.00 0.51
N GLN A 34 14.41 -14.44 0.74
CA GLN A 34 14.88 -14.84 2.08
C GLN A 34 14.83 -13.68 3.09
N ARG A 35 15.20 -12.45 2.69
CA ARG A 35 15.08 -11.26 3.54
C ARG A 35 13.64 -10.88 3.87
N CYS A 36 12.68 -11.25 3.02
CA CYS A 36 11.25 -11.15 3.30
C CYS A 36 10.72 -12.32 4.15
N GLY A 37 11.58 -13.26 4.59
CA GLY A 37 11.19 -14.43 5.35
C GLY A 37 10.41 -15.47 4.54
N LYS A 38 10.54 -15.45 3.21
CA LYS A 38 9.87 -16.37 2.28
C LYS A 38 10.87 -17.12 1.41
N HIS A 39 10.40 -18.16 0.75
CA HIS A 39 11.18 -18.95 -0.20
C HIS A 39 10.63 -18.76 -1.62
N ILE A 40 11.52 -18.78 -2.61
CA ILE A 40 11.19 -18.78 -4.04
C ILE A 40 12.03 -19.87 -4.71
N SER A 41 11.45 -20.62 -5.62
CA SER A 41 12.14 -21.76 -6.26
C SER A 41 11.66 -21.95 -7.70
N VAL A 42 12.30 -22.83 -8.45
CA VAL A 42 11.82 -23.17 -9.81
C VAL A 42 10.43 -23.81 -9.75
N ALA A 43 10.14 -24.63 -8.74
CA ALA A 43 8.82 -25.23 -8.54
C ALA A 43 7.74 -24.21 -8.10
N GLU A 44 8.15 -23.15 -7.38
CA GLU A 44 7.29 -22.05 -6.94
C GLU A 44 7.91 -20.69 -7.36
N PRO A 45 7.84 -20.34 -8.66
CA PRO A 45 8.66 -19.25 -9.21
C PRO A 45 8.03 -17.87 -9.03
N LEU A 46 6.80 -17.76 -8.54
CA LEU A 46 6.10 -16.50 -8.30
C LEU A 46 5.95 -16.24 -6.80
N LEU A 47 6.37 -15.06 -6.35
CA LEU A 47 6.32 -14.69 -4.94
C LEU A 47 5.80 -13.27 -4.74
N ASP A 48 4.79 -13.12 -3.87
CA ASP A 48 4.33 -11.84 -3.34
C ASP A 48 4.73 -11.71 -1.87
N ALA A 49 5.40 -10.62 -1.52
CA ALA A 49 5.96 -10.43 -0.19
C ALA A 49 6.00 -8.96 0.24
N THR A 50 6.33 -8.74 1.51
CA THR A 50 6.50 -7.41 2.11
C THR A 50 7.96 -7.27 2.54
N LEU A 51 8.60 -6.18 2.12
CA LEU A 51 9.96 -5.81 2.52
C LEU A 51 9.98 -5.29 3.96
N MET A 52 11.17 -5.18 4.55
CA MET A 52 11.35 -4.71 5.94
C MET A 52 10.87 -3.27 6.16
N ASP A 53 10.90 -2.44 5.12
CA ASP A 53 10.36 -1.08 5.17
C ASP A 53 8.83 -1.05 5.07
N GLY A 54 8.17 -2.17 4.74
CA GLY A 54 6.73 -2.27 4.48
C GLY A 54 6.34 -2.16 3.01
N SER A 55 7.30 -1.92 2.10
CA SER A 55 7.06 -1.90 0.66
C SER A 55 6.64 -3.27 0.16
N ARG A 56 5.71 -3.32 -0.81
CA ARG A 56 5.31 -4.59 -1.43
C ARG A 56 6.29 -4.96 -2.54
N ILE A 57 6.65 -6.23 -2.63
CA ILE A 57 7.51 -6.75 -3.68
C ILE A 57 6.86 -7.97 -4.33
N VAL A 58 6.82 -7.97 -5.66
CA VAL A 58 6.43 -9.13 -6.47
C VAL A 58 7.67 -9.62 -7.21
N MET A 59 7.97 -10.91 -7.11
CA MET A 59 9.15 -11.54 -7.71
C MET A 59 8.74 -12.69 -8.62
N LYS A 60 9.50 -12.85 -9.71
CA LYS A 60 9.42 -13.97 -10.64
C LYS A 60 10.81 -14.55 -10.83
N LEU A 61 10.96 -15.86 -10.66
CA LEU A 61 12.22 -16.57 -10.81
C LEU A 61 12.29 -17.33 -12.13
N GLY A 62 13.44 -17.24 -12.80
CA GLY A 62 13.77 -18.02 -13.99
C GLY A 62 13.00 -17.63 -15.25
N TYR A 63 13.21 -18.42 -16.30
CA TYR A 63 12.60 -18.19 -17.63
C TYR A 63 11.22 -18.83 -17.80
N GLU A 64 10.84 -19.74 -16.89
CA GLU A 64 9.61 -20.53 -17.00
C GLU A 64 8.33 -19.68 -16.95
N ILE A 65 8.38 -18.56 -16.22
CA ILE A 65 7.26 -17.62 -16.07
C ILE A 65 7.59 -16.18 -16.51
N SER A 66 8.80 -15.97 -17.04
CA SER A 66 9.30 -14.66 -17.47
C SER A 66 10.23 -14.82 -18.66
N THR A 67 9.79 -14.39 -19.85
CA THR A 67 10.51 -14.60 -21.12
C THR A 67 11.87 -13.89 -21.21
N ARG A 68 12.22 -13.05 -20.22
CA ARG A 68 13.48 -12.29 -20.16
C ARG A 68 14.26 -12.56 -18.87
N GLY A 69 14.09 -13.74 -18.29
CA GLY A 69 14.74 -14.13 -17.04
C GLY A 69 14.02 -13.58 -15.81
N SER A 70 14.64 -13.72 -14.64
CA SER A 70 14.06 -13.32 -13.36
C SER A 70 13.71 -11.83 -13.32
N THR A 71 12.62 -11.48 -12.63
CA THR A 71 12.20 -10.07 -12.48
C THR A 71 11.63 -9.81 -11.11
N PHE A 72 11.68 -8.55 -10.66
CA PHE A 72 10.96 -8.12 -9.47
C PHE A 72 10.43 -6.70 -9.64
N CYS A 73 9.33 -6.40 -8.93
CA CYS A 73 8.71 -5.09 -8.91
C CYS A 73 8.46 -4.68 -7.46
N ILE A 74 9.01 -3.55 -7.04
CA ILE A 74 8.81 -2.99 -5.70
C ILE A 74 7.83 -1.82 -5.80
N ARG A 75 6.72 -1.91 -5.08
CA ARG A 75 5.80 -0.80 -4.85
C ARG A 75 6.08 -0.21 -3.47
N ARG A 76 6.77 0.93 -3.47
CA ARG A 76 7.01 1.73 -2.26
C ARG A 76 5.77 2.52 -1.89
N PHE A 77 5.50 2.62 -0.60
CA PHE A 77 4.60 3.64 -0.08
C PHE A 77 5.40 4.92 0.19
N ARG A 78 4.71 6.04 0.30
CA ARG A 78 5.34 7.32 0.58
C ARG A 78 5.55 7.43 2.09
N GLU A 79 6.80 7.64 2.51
CA GLU A 79 7.12 7.83 3.94
C GLU A 79 6.41 9.07 4.51
N ASP A 80 6.36 10.16 3.75
CA ASP A 80 5.70 11.41 4.15
C ASP A 80 4.40 11.64 3.36
N PRO A 81 3.22 11.38 3.94
CA PRO A 81 1.94 11.57 3.26
C PRO A 81 1.71 13.05 2.92
N PHE A 82 0.95 13.33 1.86
CA PHE A 82 0.58 14.70 1.54
C PHE A 82 -0.30 15.31 2.64
N SER A 83 -0.11 16.59 2.93
CA SER A 83 -0.92 17.34 3.87
C SER A 83 -2.21 17.89 3.22
N PRO A 84 -3.21 18.32 4.02
CA PRO A 84 -4.35 19.08 3.51
C PRO A 84 -3.94 20.34 2.73
N CYS A 85 -2.85 21.00 3.13
CA CYS A 85 -2.30 22.15 2.41
C CYS A 85 -1.81 21.75 1.01
N ASP A 86 -1.18 20.58 0.86
CA ASP A 86 -0.77 20.06 -0.44
C ASP A 86 -1.98 19.77 -1.34
N ILE A 87 -3.05 19.19 -0.80
CA ILE A 87 -4.31 18.94 -1.54
C ILE A 87 -4.90 20.24 -2.10
N ILE A 88 -4.84 21.34 -1.33
CA ILE A 88 -5.25 22.68 -1.80
C ILE A 88 -4.27 23.20 -2.85
N ALA A 89 -2.97 23.09 -2.62
CA ALA A 89 -1.93 23.56 -3.53
C ALA A 89 -1.99 22.87 -4.90
N PHE A 90 -2.33 21.57 -4.93
CA PHE A 90 -2.56 20.81 -6.16
C PHE A 90 -3.89 21.14 -6.84
N ARG A 91 -4.74 21.96 -6.21
CA ARG A 91 -6.11 22.27 -6.65
C ARG A 91 -6.98 21.02 -6.76
N THR A 92 -6.70 19.99 -5.95
CA THR A 92 -7.51 18.78 -5.87
C THR A 92 -8.80 19.05 -5.11
N MET A 93 -8.75 19.90 -4.08
CA MET A 93 -9.92 20.42 -3.36
C MET A 93 -9.73 21.92 -3.11
N THR A 94 -10.82 22.67 -3.00
CA THR A 94 -10.75 24.07 -2.55
C THR A 94 -10.54 24.11 -1.03
N SER A 95 -10.07 25.25 -0.50
CA SER A 95 -9.96 25.46 0.94
C SER A 95 -11.29 25.28 1.67
N LEU A 96 -12.40 25.69 1.06
CA LEU A 96 -13.75 25.51 1.61
C LEU A 96 -14.13 24.02 1.72
N MET A 97 -13.81 23.21 0.70
CA MET A 97 -14.06 21.77 0.76
C MET A 97 -13.20 21.09 1.84
N VAL A 98 -11.93 21.49 1.97
CA VAL A 98 -11.04 20.96 3.02
C VAL A 98 -11.54 21.35 4.41
N ALA A 99 -11.99 22.59 4.60
CA ALA A 99 -12.58 23.03 5.87
C ALA A 99 -13.86 22.24 6.20
N TYR A 100 -14.71 21.97 5.20
CA TYR A 100 -15.88 21.12 5.39
C TYR A 100 -15.48 19.69 5.82
N MET A 101 -14.50 19.07 5.14
CA MET A 101 -13.99 17.75 5.54
C MET A 101 -13.43 17.75 6.96
N TRP A 102 -12.70 18.79 7.35
CA TRP A 102 -12.20 18.93 8.71
C TRP A 102 -13.34 18.85 9.73
N ILE A 103 -14.43 19.60 9.53
CA ILE A 103 -15.61 19.51 10.40
C ILE A 103 -16.17 18.09 10.42
N CYS A 104 -16.32 17.43 9.26
CA CYS A 104 -16.80 16.03 9.20
C CYS A 104 -15.93 15.06 10.01
N PHE A 105 -14.59 15.16 9.91
CA PHE A 105 -13.66 14.35 10.69
C PHE A 105 -13.79 14.62 12.19
N GLN A 106 -13.92 15.88 12.59
CA GLN A 106 -14.08 16.27 14.00
C GLN A 106 -15.39 15.77 14.60
N GLN A 107 -16.45 15.65 13.78
CA GLN A 107 -17.76 15.15 14.21
C GLN A 107 -17.93 13.63 14.03
N GLY A 108 -16.88 12.91 13.61
CA GLY A 108 -16.95 11.45 13.44
C GLY A 108 -17.91 10.99 12.35
N ILE A 109 -18.15 11.82 11.32
CA ILE A 109 -19.06 11.48 10.23
C ILE A 109 -18.44 10.40 9.34
N SER A 110 -19.18 9.33 9.08
CA SER A 110 -18.78 8.29 8.13
C SER A 110 -18.67 8.84 6.72
N MET A 111 -17.52 8.62 6.08
CA MET A 111 -17.22 9.15 4.75
C MET A 111 -16.72 8.03 3.82
N LEU A 112 -17.08 8.13 2.53
CA LEU A 112 -16.61 7.23 1.49
C LEU A 112 -15.93 8.04 0.37
N PHE A 113 -14.68 7.72 0.08
CA PHE A 113 -13.92 8.33 -1.00
C PHE A 113 -14.05 7.48 -2.27
N VAL A 114 -14.69 8.02 -3.31
CA VAL A 114 -15.03 7.30 -4.55
C VAL A 114 -14.33 7.91 -5.76
N GLY A 115 -14.04 7.09 -6.77
CA GLY A 115 -13.35 7.49 -7.99
C GLY A 115 -12.67 6.32 -8.70
N GLY A 116 -12.21 6.53 -9.94
CA GLY A 116 -11.53 5.50 -10.73
C GLY A 116 -10.19 5.04 -10.15
N THR A 117 -9.62 3.96 -10.70
CA THR A 117 -8.26 3.52 -10.35
C THR A 117 -7.25 4.64 -10.59
N ALA A 118 -6.31 4.81 -9.67
CA ALA A 118 -5.30 5.88 -9.68
C ALA A 118 -5.85 7.32 -9.66
N SER A 119 -7.10 7.55 -9.26
CA SER A 119 -7.68 8.90 -9.15
C SER A 119 -7.26 9.68 -7.89
N GLY A 120 -6.43 9.11 -7.03
CA GLY A 120 -5.95 9.77 -5.79
C GLY A 120 -6.81 9.55 -4.55
N LYS A 121 -7.74 8.58 -4.54
CA LYS A 121 -8.61 8.31 -3.36
C LYS A 121 -7.83 8.10 -2.06
N THR A 122 -6.93 7.12 -2.03
CA THR A 122 -6.12 6.83 -0.84
C THR A 122 -5.26 8.02 -0.45
N THR A 123 -4.76 8.76 -1.44
CA THR A 123 -3.99 9.99 -1.23
C THR A 123 -4.79 11.06 -0.50
N THR A 124 -6.02 11.32 -0.93
CA THR A 124 -6.90 12.30 -0.29
C THR A 124 -7.33 11.82 1.11
N LEU A 125 -7.69 10.54 1.25
CA LEU A 125 -8.02 9.96 2.56
C LEU A 125 -6.87 10.11 3.54
N ASN A 126 -5.65 9.76 3.13
CA ASN A 126 -4.46 9.83 3.97
C ASN A 126 -4.17 11.29 4.38
N ALA A 127 -4.27 12.24 3.45
CA ALA A 127 -4.08 13.67 3.74
C ALA A 127 -5.12 14.22 4.72
N MET A 128 -6.40 13.91 4.52
CA MET A 128 -7.47 14.41 5.38
C MET A 128 -7.51 13.69 6.75
N SER A 129 -6.91 12.50 6.87
CA SER A 129 -6.83 11.76 8.14
C SER A 129 -6.08 12.53 9.24
N LEU A 130 -5.27 13.53 8.88
CA LEU A 130 -4.66 14.46 9.83
C LEU A 130 -5.70 15.26 10.64
N PHE A 131 -6.94 15.36 10.17
CA PHE A 131 -8.03 16.01 10.89
C PHE A 131 -8.70 15.12 11.94
N ILE A 132 -8.37 13.83 12.02
CA ILE A 132 -8.87 12.94 13.08
C ILE A 132 -8.37 13.47 14.43
N PRO A 133 -9.26 13.71 15.42
CA PRO A 133 -8.85 14.22 16.73
C PRO A 133 -7.78 13.33 17.39
N TRP A 134 -6.77 13.94 17.99
CA TRP A 134 -5.57 13.25 18.49
C TRP A 134 -5.85 12.20 19.58
N GLN A 135 -6.97 12.33 20.30
CA GLN A 135 -7.36 11.43 21.38
C GLN A 135 -8.06 10.14 20.87
N MET A 136 -8.46 10.11 19.60
CA MET A 136 -9.22 9.02 19.03
C MET A 136 -8.35 7.77 18.87
N LYS A 137 -8.96 6.61 19.13
CA LYS A 137 -8.41 5.31 18.73
C LYS A 137 -8.71 5.10 17.25
N ILE A 138 -7.67 4.85 16.46
CA ILE A 138 -7.77 4.66 15.02
C ILE A 138 -7.37 3.22 14.70
N VAL A 139 -8.21 2.53 13.94
CA VAL A 139 -7.89 1.21 13.38
C VAL A 139 -7.95 1.32 11.87
N SER A 140 -6.85 1.04 11.17
CA SER A 140 -6.85 0.88 9.71
C SER A 140 -6.83 -0.60 9.36
N ILE A 141 -7.51 -0.96 8.27
CA ILE A 141 -7.54 -2.33 7.74
C ILE A 141 -7.25 -2.20 6.26
N GLU A 142 -6.17 -2.81 5.81
CA GLU A 142 -5.69 -2.66 4.45
C GLU A 142 -5.23 -4.02 3.88
N SER A 143 -5.44 -4.23 2.59
CA SER A 143 -4.82 -5.34 1.83
C SER A 143 -3.44 -4.97 1.27
N THR A 144 -3.09 -3.69 1.26
CA THR A 144 -1.72 -3.22 1.10
C THR A 144 -1.52 -1.94 1.87
N ARG A 145 -0.39 -1.83 2.58
CA ARG A 145 -0.05 -0.64 3.37
C ARG A 145 0.07 0.60 2.48
N GLU A 146 -0.84 1.55 2.65
CA GLU A 146 -0.85 2.85 1.95
C GLU A 146 -1.13 4.03 2.88
N ILE A 147 -1.87 3.80 3.96
CA ILE A 147 -2.20 4.81 4.96
C ILE A 147 -1.03 5.01 5.93
N ASN A 148 -0.78 6.27 6.28
CA ASN A 148 0.23 6.66 7.27
C ASN A 148 -0.32 7.77 8.16
N ILE A 149 -0.69 7.41 9.39
CA ILE A 149 -1.39 8.28 10.34
C ILE A 149 -0.43 8.63 11.48
N PRO A 150 -0.13 9.92 11.74
CA PRO A 150 0.84 10.31 12.76
C PRO A 150 0.33 10.18 14.21
N GLN A 151 -0.97 10.00 14.42
CA GLN A 151 -1.58 9.89 15.74
C GLN A 151 -1.05 8.63 16.49
N PRO A 152 -0.67 8.73 17.78
CA PRO A 152 -0.03 7.64 18.51
C PRO A 152 -0.97 6.46 18.79
N ASN A 153 -2.28 6.70 18.84
CA ASN A 153 -3.29 5.68 19.10
C ASN A 153 -3.83 5.06 17.80
N TRP A 154 -2.92 4.76 16.87
CA TRP A 154 -3.22 4.10 15.61
C TRP A 154 -2.76 2.64 15.62
N ILE A 155 -3.69 1.74 15.29
CA ILE A 155 -3.47 0.30 15.17
C ILE A 155 -3.62 -0.09 13.69
N PRO A 156 -2.52 -0.26 12.95
CA PRO A 156 -2.57 -0.70 11.55
C PRO A 156 -2.77 -2.21 11.42
N GLY A 157 -3.85 -2.60 10.75
CA GLY A 157 -4.14 -3.97 10.34
C GLY A 157 -3.82 -4.20 8.86
N LEU A 158 -3.13 -5.29 8.56
CA LEU A 158 -2.77 -5.68 7.19
C LEU A 158 -3.22 -7.12 6.94
N THR A 159 -3.82 -7.39 5.78
CA THR A 159 -4.19 -8.76 5.42
C THR A 159 -2.94 -9.63 5.26
N ARG A 160 -3.14 -10.94 5.45
CA ARG A 160 -2.09 -11.94 5.29
C ARG A 160 -2.60 -13.05 4.39
N GLN A 161 -1.87 -13.34 3.32
CA GLN A 161 -2.10 -14.54 2.53
C GLN A 161 -1.70 -15.79 3.33
N GLY A 162 -2.44 -16.89 3.19
CA GLY A 162 -2.15 -18.16 3.85
C GLY A 162 -0.77 -18.72 3.50
N PHE A 163 -0.29 -19.65 4.31
CA PHE A 163 0.95 -20.37 4.04
C PHE A 163 0.59 -21.74 3.44
N GLY A 164 0.98 -22.00 2.19
CA GLY A 164 0.93 -23.34 1.60
C GLY A 164 -0.01 -23.49 0.41
N GLY A 165 0.43 -23.03 -0.77
CA GLY A 165 -0.16 -23.40 -2.06
C GLY A 165 -1.69 -23.27 -2.11
N GLU A 166 -2.37 -24.39 -2.38
CA GLU A 166 -3.85 -24.48 -2.50
C GLU A 166 -4.61 -24.45 -1.17
N SER A 167 -3.93 -24.52 -0.02
CA SER A 167 -4.58 -24.48 1.29
C SER A 167 -4.74 -23.03 1.77
N SER A 168 -5.97 -22.64 2.11
CA SER A 168 -6.28 -21.33 2.70
C SER A 168 -5.92 -21.24 4.20
N GLU A 169 -5.14 -22.19 4.72
CA GLU A 169 -4.77 -22.22 6.13
C GLU A 169 -3.90 -21.01 6.49
N GLY A 170 -4.37 -20.27 7.49
CA GLY A 170 -3.69 -19.07 7.98
C GLY A 170 -3.89 -17.80 7.16
N GLU A 171 -4.78 -17.79 6.16
CA GLU A 171 -5.22 -16.55 5.52
C GLU A 171 -5.96 -15.65 6.52
N ILE A 172 -5.66 -14.35 6.50
CA ILE A 172 -6.35 -13.33 7.28
C ILE A 172 -6.80 -12.23 6.31
N GLY A 173 -8.09 -12.23 5.99
CA GLY A 173 -8.72 -11.23 5.12
C GLY A 173 -9.17 -9.96 5.85
N GLU A 174 -9.60 -8.96 5.09
CA GLU A 174 -10.07 -7.67 5.63
C GLU A 174 -11.29 -7.84 6.55
N PHE A 175 -12.19 -8.79 6.23
CA PHE A 175 -13.38 -9.09 7.04
C PHE A 175 -13.03 -9.65 8.43
N GLU A 176 -12.01 -10.49 8.53
CA GLU A 176 -11.54 -11.03 9.82
C GLU A 176 -10.94 -9.92 10.68
N LEU A 177 -10.12 -9.05 10.09
CA LEU A 177 -9.57 -7.87 10.76
C LEU A 177 -10.67 -6.92 11.23
N LEU A 178 -11.73 -6.75 10.44
CA LEU A 178 -12.88 -5.92 10.80
C LEU A 178 -13.62 -6.50 12.02
N LYS A 179 -13.91 -7.80 12.03
CA LYS A 179 -14.52 -8.46 13.19
C LYS A 179 -13.68 -8.29 14.46
N ALA A 180 -12.35 -8.47 14.33
CA ALA A 180 -11.42 -8.27 15.43
C ALA A 180 -11.42 -6.82 15.94
N ALA A 181 -11.44 -5.83 15.03
CA ALA A 181 -11.49 -4.41 15.38
C ALA A 181 -12.78 -4.03 16.12
N LEU A 182 -13.90 -4.64 15.76
CA LEU A 182 -15.20 -4.46 16.42
C LEU A 182 -15.34 -5.24 17.74
N GLY A 183 -14.35 -6.05 18.11
CA GLY A 183 -14.42 -6.91 19.30
C GLY A 183 -15.43 -8.05 19.16
N VAL A 184 -15.85 -8.38 17.94
CA VAL A 184 -16.74 -9.51 17.64
C VAL A 184 -15.90 -10.78 17.67
N HIS A 185 -15.68 -11.32 18.87
CA HIS A 185 -15.09 -12.65 19.01
C HIS A 185 -16.07 -13.69 18.48
N HIS A 186 -15.58 -14.60 17.63
CA HIS A 186 -16.25 -15.86 17.34
C HIS A 186 -16.31 -16.63 18.67
N ARG A 187 -17.46 -16.59 19.36
CA ARG A 187 -17.81 -17.61 20.33
C ARG A 187 -18.14 -18.86 19.50
N GLY A 188 -17.10 -19.63 19.18
CA GLY A 188 -17.25 -21.03 18.83
C GLY A 188 -17.60 -21.83 20.07
#